data_AF-A0A955XPN4-F1
#
_entry.id   AF-A0A955XPN4-F1
#
_cell.length_a   1.000
_cell.length_b   1.000
_cell.length_c   1.000
_cell.angle_alpha   90.00
_cell.angle_beta   90.00
_cell.angle_gamma   90.00
#
_symmetry.space_group_name_H-M   'P 1'
#
loop_
_entity.id
_entity.type
_entity.pdbx_description
1 polymer ?
#
loop_
_entity_poly.entity_id
_entity_poly.type
_entity_poly.pdbx_seq_one_letter_code
_entity_poly.pdbx_strand_id
1 'polypeptide(L)'
;TLAPGARVAVPVAPADTAALEADPIFEGVLQLWLDGRNFPVDRVDFVRWPAGAALTRQPDASGRHRFCATTTPGEANDACDPLASRPVGDRLRHLRTPGDYAALARGGNATGIESVKFVLDLEGGDAVHLLSSEAWDLHYRFVRQVIDGLPPLDRCDAEENRVFYAGWSAFSDANYVEVDGRRYLLGTLVHHGGADLWAVEYAAGDAISAAQMRRGFFGAVARVQQPRRFLLRPQTADQLERASTLEGSVPLMDPNAPFRGQTYQPLTETVGYGVLTFVPLAELETAPLGAQVIVVTDQVPNDIALTAGLITEAFQTPLAHVNLLSRNRNTPNMALVDARADPRLAPYFGQLVRLEVAGGGFEVRPAEAAEAEAFWESRRPEGPPLSPRLDTTVRGVVDLGTASIDDLPALGAKAAQMGELLRVNSQRADCPGPLTLPQTPLALPVVHSLEHYAASGALDRLAALRADPDFRTDPAARAAGLAEVRALIEAHPVDPDLLAEVVAAVQTNYGPSRRVRFRSSSNTEDLPGFNGAGLYASLGAQLDEPERSVEAALRTVWASL
;
A
#
# COMPACT_ATOMS: atom_id res chain seq x y z
N THR A 1 -5.95 44.75 36.28
CA THR A 1 -7.25 44.11 35.93
C THR A 1 -7.77 44.74 34.65
N LEU A 2 -8.19 43.94 33.68
CA LEU A 2 -8.81 44.41 32.43
C LEU A 2 -10.34 44.34 32.56
N ALA A 3 -11.05 45.38 32.14
CA ALA A 3 -12.52 45.35 32.07
C ALA A 3 -12.98 44.47 30.88
N PRO A 4 -14.24 43.96 30.88
CA PRO A 4 -14.78 43.25 29.71
C PRO A 4 -14.64 44.07 28.43
N GLY A 5 -14.02 43.48 27.39
CA GLY A 5 -13.75 44.15 26.11
C GLY A 5 -12.58 45.14 26.10
N ALA A 6 -11.93 45.38 27.25
CA ALA A 6 -10.71 46.18 27.30
C ALA A 6 -9.56 45.43 26.61
N ARG A 7 -8.74 46.18 25.87
CA ARG A 7 -7.58 45.67 25.13
C ARG A 7 -6.31 46.26 25.71
N VAL A 8 -5.25 45.47 25.69
CA VAL A 8 -3.90 45.90 26.07
C VAL A 8 -2.93 45.46 24.99
N ALA A 9 -2.12 46.40 24.50
CA ALA A 9 -0.97 46.10 23.67
C ALA A 9 0.24 45.90 24.57
N VAL A 10 0.85 44.71 24.52
CA VAL A 10 2.09 44.41 25.24
C VAL A 10 3.24 44.50 24.24
N PRO A 11 4.10 45.53 24.33
CA PRO A 11 5.26 45.62 23.45
C PRO A 11 6.25 44.49 23.79
N VAL A 12 6.74 43.82 22.76
CA VAL A 12 7.84 42.84 22.85
C VAL A 12 9.04 43.47 22.16
N ALA A 13 10.12 43.69 22.89
CA ALA A 13 11.33 44.29 22.35
C ALA A 13 12.15 43.23 21.58
N PRO A 14 12.98 43.61 20.60
CA PRO A 14 13.87 42.67 19.90
C PRO A 14 14.79 41.88 20.84
N ALA A 15 15.19 42.46 21.98
CA ALA A 15 15.99 41.76 22.98
C ALA A 15 15.23 40.58 23.63
N ASP A 16 13.90 40.65 23.72
CA ASP A 16 13.06 39.60 24.31
C ASP A 16 12.95 38.38 23.37
N THR A 17 13.10 38.60 22.05
CA THR A 17 13.01 37.55 21.02
C THR A 17 14.36 37.15 20.44
N ALA A 18 15.47 37.82 20.79
CA ALA A 18 16.79 37.60 20.16
C ALA A 18 17.26 36.13 20.19
N ALA A 19 17.09 35.43 21.31
CA ALA A 19 17.48 34.03 21.42
C ALA A 19 16.61 33.11 20.54
N LEU A 20 15.32 33.44 20.41
CA LEU A 20 14.38 32.72 19.55
C LEU A 20 14.72 32.98 18.08
N GLU A 21 14.97 34.23 17.69
CA GLU A 21 15.35 34.63 16.33
C GLU A 21 16.68 34.02 15.87
N ALA A 22 17.58 33.71 16.81
CA ALA A 22 18.81 32.99 16.54
C ALA A 22 18.62 31.48 16.37
N ASP A 23 17.48 30.92 16.80
CA ASP A 23 17.18 29.50 16.61
C ASP A 23 16.80 29.23 15.14
N PRO A 24 17.57 28.41 14.40
CA PRO A 24 17.28 28.12 13.00
C PRO A 24 15.94 27.40 12.77
N ILE A 25 15.42 26.72 13.79
CA ILE A 25 14.10 26.08 13.78
C ILE A 25 12.99 27.14 13.88
N PHE A 26 13.23 28.22 14.65
CA PHE A 26 12.30 29.32 14.91
C PHE A 26 10.87 28.82 15.22
N GLU A 27 10.81 27.92 16.21
CA GLU A 27 9.58 27.29 16.71
C GLU A 27 9.44 27.58 18.20
N GLY A 28 8.21 27.82 18.65
CA GLY A 28 7.98 28.09 20.06
C GLY A 28 6.51 28.18 20.40
N VAL A 29 6.26 28.60 21.64
CA VAL A 29 4.92 28.72 22.19
C VAL A 29 4.78 30.08 22.85
N LEU A 30 3.78 30.85 22.43
CA LEU A 30 3.32 32.03 23.14
C LEU A 30 2.21 31.62 24.12
N GLN A 31 2.36 31.95 25.39
CA GLN A 31 1.37 31.64 26.42
C GLN A 31 0.93 32.90 27.14
N LEU A 32 -0.37 33.02 27.36
CA LEU A 32 -0.95 34.05 28.22
C LEU A 32 -1.30 33.43 29.57
N TRP A 33 -0.89 34.09 30.66
CA TRP A 33 -1.12 33.63 32.02
C TRP A 33 -1.97 34.62 32.80
N LEU A 34 -2.81 34.10 33.69
CA LEU A 34 -3.53 34.90 34.68
C LEU A 34 -2.84 34.72 36.03
N ASP A 35 -2.61 35.81 36.74
CA ASP A 35 -1.97 35.77 38.07
C ASP A 35 -2.71 34.81 39.02
N GLY A 36 -1.94 34.03 39.78
CA GLY A 36 -2.45 32.97 40.65
C GLY A 36 -2.97 31.70 39.96
N ARG A 37 -2.97 31.60 38.62
CA ARG A 37 -3.26 30.34 37.91
C ARG A 37 -1.99 29.55 37.60
N ASN A 38 -2.09 28.23 37.73
CA ASN A 38 -1.03 27.27 37.40
C ASN A 38 -1.16 26.66 35.99
N PHE A 39 -2.04 27.21 35.13
CA PHE A 39 -2.15 26.86 33.72
C PHE A 39 -2.41 28.12 32.87
N PRO A 40 -1.93 28.15 31.61
CA PRO A 40 -2.12 29.30 30.74
C PRO A 40 -3.59 29.44 30.33
N VAL A 41 -4.04 30.69 30.19
CA VAL A 41 -5.39 31.02 29.70
C VAL A 41 -5.48 31.00 28.18
N ASP A 42 -4.36 31.17 27.48
CA ASP A 42 -4.26 30.97 26.04
C ASP A 42 -2.88 30.46 25.66
N ARG A 43 -2.79 29.70 24.56
CA ARG A 43 -1.57 29.11 24.02
C ARG A 43 -1.59 29.19 22.50
N VAL A 44 -0.53 29.73 21.91
CA VAL A 44 -0.34 29.79 20.47
C VAL A 44 1.03 29.21 20.13
N ASP A 45 1.03 28.04 19.49
CA ASP A 45 2.24 27.46 18.92
C ASP A 45 2.58 28.19 17.61
N PHE A 46 3.84 28.62 17.45
CA PHE A 46 4.31 29.30 16.26
C PHE A 46 5.44 28.56 15.57
N VAL A 47 5.36 28.50 14.24
CA VAL A 47 6.39 28.00 13.33
C VAL A 47 6.34 28.86 12.07
N ARG A 48 7.51 29.39 11.68
CA ARG A 48 7.71 30.14 10.41
C ARG A 48 6.69 31.29 10.21
N TRP A 49 6.56 32.18 11.18
CA TRP A 49 5.66 33.33 11.07
C TRP A 49 6.15 34.32 10.00
N PRO A 50 5.28 34.77 9.06
CA PRO A 50 5.68 35.69 8.01
C PRO A 50 5.96 37.09 8.58
N ALA A 51 7.07 37.68 8.16
CA ALA A 51 7.41 39.05 8.53
C ALA A 51 6.36 40.04 8.00
N GLY A 52 6.03 41.05 8.80
CA GLY A 52 5.06 42.10 8.42
C GLY A 52 3.59 41.72 8.55
N ALA A 53 3.27 40.52 9.06
CA ALA A 53 1.90 40.08 9.26
C ALA A 53 1.57 39.87 10.74
N ALA A 54 0.28 39.98 11.10
CA ALA A 54 -0.22 39.65 12.43
C ALA A 54 -1.03 38.36 12.40
N LEU A 55 -0.83 37.48 13.38
CA LEU A 55 -1.75 36.38 13.64
C LEU A 55 -2.95 36.91 14.45
N THR A 56 -4.14 36.95 13.86
CA THR A 56 -5.33 37.51 14.50
C THR A 56 -6.46 36.49 14.59
N ARG A 57 -7.36 36.64 15.57
CA ARG A 57 -8.64 35.90 15.66
C ARG A 57 -9.75 36.78 15.10
N GLN A 58 -10.51 36.28 14.14
CA GLN A 58 -11.64 37.02 13.56
C GLN A 58 -12.96 36.23 13.65
N PRO A 59 -14.03 36.78 14.27
CA PRO A 59 -14.02 37.98 15.12
C PRO A 59 -13.18 37.75 16.41
N ASP A 60 -12.85 38.83 17.13
CA ASP A 60 -12.06 38.77 18.37
C ASP A 60 -12.57 37.68 19.35
N ALA A 61 -11.65 37.13 20.16
CA ALA A 61 -11.86 36.15 21.23
C ALA A 61 -12.46 34.78 20.83
N SER A 62 -13.22 34.68 19.74
CA SER A 62 -13.92 33.46 19.31
C SER A 62 -13.55 32.98 17.91
N GLY A 63 -12.87 33.83 17.13
CA GLY A 63 -12.41 33.54 15.78
C GLY A 63 -11.24 32.56 15.70
N ARG A 64 -11.11 31.90 14.54
CA ARG A 64 -9.91 31.11 14.20
C ARG A 64 -8.75 32.03 13.91
N HIS A 65 -7.55 31.62 14.30
CA HIS A 65 -6.37 32.38 13.94
C HIS A 65 -6.09 32.31 12.42
N ARG A 66 -5.75 33.46 11.84
CA ARG A 66 -5.29 33.64 10.46
C ARG A 66 -4.20 34.72 10.43
N PHE A 67 -3.30 34.65 9.44
CA PHE A 67 -2.36 35.74 9.23
C PHE A 67 -3.01 36.85 8.41
N CYS A 68 -2.92 38.08 8.89
CA CYS A 68 -3.42 39.28 8.23
C CYS A 68 -2.25 40.18 7.83
N ALA A 69 -2.35 40.78 6.64
CA ALA A 69 -1.35 41.72 6.14
C ALA A 69 -1.29 43.02 6.95
N THR A 70 -2.42 43.43 7.53
CA THR A 70 -2.53 44.63 8.36
C THR A 70 -2.46 44.26 9.84
N THR A 71 -1.67 45.01 10.61
CA THR A 71 -1.61 44.90 12.07
C THR A 71 -2.47 46.00 12.71
N THR A 72 -3.21 45.67 13.75
CA THR A 72 -4.11 46.60 14.46
C THR A 72 -3.85 46.58 15.97
N PRO A 73 -2.64 46.99 16.45
CA PRO A 73 -2.27 46.86 17.86
C PRO A 73 -3.21 47.67 18.78
N GLY A 74 -3.83 47.01 19.76
CA GLY A 74 -4.72 47.65 20.73
C GLY A 74 -6.13 47.98 20.20
N GLU A 75 -6.39 47.77 18.91
CA GLU A 75 -7.70 47.94 18.28
C GLU A 75 -8.41 46.59 18.12
N ALA A 76 -9.68 46.64 17.69
CA ALA A 76 -10.47 45.44 17.47
C ALA A 76 -10.11 44.80 16.12
N ASN A 77 -10.02 43.47 16.07
CA ASN A 77 -9.70 42.74 14.82
C ASN A 77 -10.95 42.55 13.96
N ASP A 78 -11.60 43.64 13.59
CA ASP A 78 -12.90 43.65 12.92
C ASP A 78 -12.74 43.42 11.41
N ALA A 79 -11.60 43.86 10.86
CA ALA A 79 -11.23 43.71 9.46
C ALA A 79 -9.82 43.09 9.37
N CYS A 80 -9.74 41.93 8.70
CA CYS A 80 -8.48 41.26 8.37
C CYS A 80 -8.43 41.10 6.85
N ASP A 81 -7.36 41.60 6.23
CA ASP A 81 -6.95 41.20 4.87
C ASP A 81 -6.06 39.95 4.99
N PRO A 82 -6.60 38.73 4.76
CA PRO A 82 -5.89 37.50 5.05
C PRO A 82 -4.77 37.27 4.03
N LEU A 83 -3.59 36.89 4.50
CA LEU A 83 -2.52 36.46 3.60
C LEU A 83 -2.97 35.25 2.78
N ALA A 84 -2.85 35.35 1.45
CA ALA A 84 -3.18 34.27 0.54
C ALA A 84 -2.20 33.08 0.67
N SER A 85 -0.92 33.36 0.88
CA SER A 85 0.15 32.37 1.04
C SER A 85 1.32 32.93 1.83
N ARG A 86 2.25 32.06 2.21
CA ARG A 86 3.54 32.41 2.81
C ARG A 86 4.59 31.34 2.48
N PRO A 87 5.89 31.62 2.66
CA PRO A 87 6.90 30.58 2.71
C PRO A 87 6.56 29.57 3.82
N VAL A 88 6.39 28.31 3.43
CA VAL A 88 6.29 27.18 4.36
C VAL A 88 7.60 26.41 4.27
N GLY A 89 8.14 26.00 5.41
CA GLY A 89 9.35 25.18 5.45
C GLY A 89 9.04 23.71 5.14
N ASP A 90 9.77 22.84 5.82
CA ASP A 90 9.57 21.40 5.80
C ASP A 90 8.35 20.93 6.62
N ARG A 91 7.81 21.79 7.50
CA ARG A 91 6.66 21.47 8.37
C ARG A 91 5.93 22.71 8.89
N LEU A 92 4.71 22.49 9.41
CA LEU A 92 3.92 23.49 10.14
C LEU A 92 3.16 22.86 11.32
N ARG A 93 2.76 23.69 12.29
CA ARG A 93 1.81 23.31 13.36
C ARG A 93 0.34 23.56 12.98
N HIS A 94 0.12 24.52 12.10
CA HIS A 94 -1.19 24.97 11.66
C HIS A 94 -1.12 25.48 10.24
N LEU A 95 -2.14 25.18 9.43
CA LEU A 95 -2.38 25.83 8.14
C LEU A 95 -3.18 27.09 8.40
N ARG A 96 -2.52 28.25 8.29
CA ARG A 96 -3.06 29.56 8.65
C ARG A 96 -3.31 30.45 7.44
N THR A 97 -2.81 30.08 6.25
CA THR A 97 -3.13 30.71 4.96
C THR A 97 -3.81 29.71 4.02
N PRO A 98 -4.59 30.16 3.03
CA PRO A 98 -5.10 29.28 1.97
C PRO A 98 -4.01 28.49 1.23
N GLY A 99 -2.84 29.10 1.01
CA GLY A 99 -1.72 28.48 0.30
C GLY A 99 -0.87 27.50 1.12
N ASP A 100 -1.01 27.44 2.46
CA ASP A 100 -0.17 26.60 3.32
C ASP A 100 -0.30 25.10 2.97
N TYR A 101 -1.51 24.62 2.65
CA TYR A 101 -1.75 23.22 2.29
C TYR A 101 -1.00 22.84 1.00
N ALA A 102 -1.30 23.56 -0.09
CA ALA A 102 -0.71 23.31 -1.39
C ALA A 102 0.83 23.39 -1.34
N ALA A 103 1.37 24.32 -0.55
CA ALA A 103 2.80 24.48 -0.42
C ALA A 103 3.49 23.31 0.33
N LEU A 104 2.84 22.70 1.33
CA LEU A 104 3.32 21.46 1.97
C LEU A 104 3.07 20.21 1.12
N ALA A 105 2.02 20.20 0.29
CA ALA A 105 1.67 19.04 -0.53
C ALA A 105 2.56 18.85 -1.76
N ARG A 106 3.35 19.87 -2.15
CA ARG A 106 4.28 19.78 -3.28
C ARG A 106 5.18 18.54 -3.18
N GLY A 107 5.43 17.91 -4.33
CA GLY A 107 6.23 16.68 -4.45
C GLY A 107 5.50 15.38 -4.05
N GLY A 108 4.34 15.46 -3.38
CA GLY A 108 3.55 14.31 -2.93
C GLY A 108 2.42 13.89 -3.86
N ASN A 109 2.46 14.29 -5.13
CA ASN A 109 1.32 14.16 -6.04
C ASN A 109 1.37 12.82 -6.79
N ALA A 110 0.40 11.94 -6.52
CA ALA A 110 -0.12 11.07 -7.57
C ALA A 110 -1.06 11.93 -8.44
N THR A 111 -1.14 11.69 -9.75
CA THR A 111 -1.97 12.49 -10.67
C THR A 111 -3.37 12.77 -10.11
N GLY A 112 -3.67 14.04 -9.80
CA GLY A 112 -4.98 14.46 -9.28
C GLY A 112 -5.20 14.33 -7.76
N ILE A 113 -4.18 13.93 -6.98
CA ILE A 113 -4.25 13.79 -5.52
C ILE A 113 -3.12 14.57 -4.86
N GLU A 114 -3.45 15.46 -3.93
CA GLU A 114 -2.47 16.21 -3.11
C GLU A 114 -2.50 15.70 -1.67
N SER A 115 -1.33 15.59 -1.02
CA SER A 115 -1.24 15.00 0.32
C SER A 115 -0.30 15.75 1.26
N VAL A 116 -0.72 15.91 2.52
CA VAL A 116 0.08 16.45 3.63
C VAL A 116 0.04 15.45 4.79
N LYS A 117 1.19 14.84 5.10
CA LYS A 117 1.32 13.89 6.23
C LYS A 117 1.20 14.62 7.56
N PHE A 118 0.73 13.92 8.59
CA PHE A 118 0.74 14.46 9.95
C PHE A 118 1.20 13.45 11.00
N VAL A 119 1.83 13.98 12.05
CA VAL A 119 2.17 13.28 13.28
C VAL A 119 1.44 13.94 14.43
N LEU A 120 0.59 13.19 15.15
CA LEU A 120 0.03 13.59 16.44
C LEU A 120 0.83 12.90 17.55
N ASP A 121 1.56 13.68 18.36
CA ASP A 121 2.32 13.19 19.52
C ASP A 121 1.45 13.21 20.78
N LEU A 122 1.03 12.02 21.22
CA LEU A 122 0.14 11.83 22.37
C LEU A 122 0.83 12.15 23.69
N GLU A 123 2.14 11.92 23.79
CA GLU A 123 2.96 12.26 24.97
C GLU A 123 3.40 13.72 24.95
N GLY A 124 3.55 14.30 23.75
CA GLY A 124 3.82 15.73 23.53
C GLY A 124 2.64 16.66 23.78
N GLY A 125 1.58 16.21 24.48
CA GLY A 125 0.39 17.00 24.77
C GLY A 125 -0.51 17.21 23.54
N ASP A 126 -0.69 16.17 22.72
CA ASP A 126 -1.45 16.21 21.46
C ASP A 126 -0.91 17.25 20.45
N ALA A 127 0.41 17.42 20.45
CA ALA A 127 1.09 18.28 19.50
C ALA A 127 0.97 17.67 18.09
N VAL A 128 0.54 18.48 17.12
CA VAL A 128 0.41 18.04 15.72
C VAL A 128 1.51 18.67 14.89
N HIS A 129 2.15 17.88 14.06
CA HIS A 129 3.05 18.32 13.00
C HIS A 129 2.44 17.99 11.65
N LEU A 130 2.36 18.96 10.76
CA LEU A 130 1.97 18.81 9.36
C LEU A 130 3.24 18.87 8.52
N LEU A 131 3.50 17.84 7.71
CA LEU A 131 4.79 17.61 7.09
C LEU A 131 4.74 17.90 5.59
N SER A 132 5.80 18.50 5.07
CA SER A 132 6.02 18.62 3.63
C SER A 132 6.25 17.24 3.02
N SER A 133 5.51 16.93 1.97
CA SER A 133 5.63 15.66 1.24
C SER A 133 6.94 15.56 0.45
N GLU A 134 7.53 16.70 0.08
CA GLU A 134 8.85 16.78 -0.57
C GLU A 134 9.99 16.55 0.43
N ALA A 135 9.88 17.11 1.64
CA ALA A 135 10.96 17.02 2.64
C ALA A 135 10.97 15.69 3.41
N TRP A 136 9.80 15.12 3.67
CA TRP A 136 9.64 13.96 4.56
C TRP A 136 8.94 12.80 3.85
N ASP A 137 9.74 11.85 3.35
CA ASP A 137 9.25 10.61 2.73
C ASP A 137 8.59 9.67 3.76
N LEU A 138 9.08 9.64 5.01
CA LEU A 138 8.54 8.79 6.09
C LEU A 138 8.35 9.54 7.41
N HIS A 139 7.29 9.20 8.16
CA HIS A 139 7.07 9.73 9.52
C HIS A 139 8.24 9.42 10.46
N TYR A 140 8.85 8.24 10.32
CA TYR A 140 10.00 7.84 11.13
C TYR A 140 11.18 8.81 10.99
N ARG A 141 11.49 9.28 9.77
CA ARG A 141 12.59 10.25 9.57
C ARG A 141 12.30 11.56 10.29
N PHE A 142 11.06 12.03 10.21
CA PHE A 142 10.64 13.23 10.89
C PHE A 142 10.75 13.07 12.41
N VAL A 143 10.18 12.01 12.98
CA VAL A 143 10.22 11.75 14.42
C VAL A 143 11.66 11.65 14.90
N ARG A 144 12.49 10.82 14.24
CA ARG A 144 13.90 10.64 14.60
C ARG A 144 14.66 11.96 14.62
N GLN A 145 14.55 12.75 13.55
CA GLN A 145 15.40 13.92 13.38
C GLN A 145 14.90 15.14 14.15
N VAL A 146 13.58 15.33 14.19
CA VAL A 146 12.98 16.56 14.72
C VAL A 146 12.46 16.40 16.15
N ILE A 147 11.83 15.26 16.45
CA ILE A 147 11.27 15.02 17.79
C ILE A 147 12.34 14.42 18.72
N ASP A 148 13.05 13.39 18.26
CA ASP A 148 14.08 12.72 19.08
C ASP A 148 15.44 13.43 19.01
N GLY A 149 15.63 14.37 18.07
CA GLY A 149 16.86 15.13 17.91
C GLY A 149 18.07 14.30 17.46
N LEU A 150 17.84 13.13 16.87
CA LEU A 150 18.88 12.23 16.41
C LEU A 150 19.38 12.63 15.01
N PRO A 151 20.65 12.38 14.69
CA PRO A 151 21.19 12.73 13.37
C PRO A 151 20.45 12.00 12.23
N PRO A 152 20.36 12.64 11.05
CA PRO A 152 19.91 11.96 9.84
C PRO A 152 20.81 10.75 9.57
N LEU A 153 20.21 9.69 9.04
CA LEU A 153 20.94 8.51 8.58
C LEU A 153 20.98 8.53 7.06
N ASP A 154 22.16 8.36 6.50
CA ASP A 154 22.39 8.11 5.08
C ASP A 154 22.01 6.66 4.76
N ARG A 155 20.97 6.49 3.94
CA ARG A 155 20.52 5.16 3.51
C ARG A 155 21.46 4.54 2.46
N CYS A 156 22.43 5.30 1.97
CA CYS A 156 23.42 4.86 0.99
C CYS A 156 24.67 4.30 1.67
N ASP A 157 24.94 4.69 2.92
CA ASP A 157 25.92 4.01 3.77
C ASP A 157 25.32 2.73 4.35
N ALA A 158 26.03 1.60 4.23
CA ALA A 158 25.49 0.30 4.58
C ALA A 158 25.18 0.15 6.09
N GLU A 159 25.99 0.75 6.95
CA GLU A 159 25.82 0.66 8.40
C GLU A 159 24.70 1.60 8.87
N GLU A 160 24.69 2.84 8.40
CA GLU A 160 23.61 3.78 8.68
C GLU A 160 22.27 3.28 8.13
N ASN A 161 22.26 2.65 6.95
CA ASN A 161 21.07 2.02 6.39
C ASN A 161 20.56 0.85 7.26
N ARG A 162 21.47 0.03 7.80
CA ARG A 162 21.11 -1.05 8.74
C ARG A 162 20.46 -0.50 10.01
N VAL A 163 21.03 0.56 10.59
CA VAL A 163 20.47 1.26 11.75
C VAL A 163 19.13 1.90 11.39
N PHE A 164 19.01 2.47 10.19
CA PHE A 164 17.80 3.09 9.68
C PHE A 164 16.65 2.08 9.62
N TYR A 165 16.86 0.93 8.96
CA TYR A 165 15.83 -0.10 8.83
C TYR A 165 15.45 -0.73 10.16
N ALA A 166 16.41 -0.98 11.06
CA ALA A 166 16.11 -1.50 12.40
C ALA A 166 15.21 -0.53 13.18
N GLY A 167 15.55 0.76 13.20
CA GLY A 167 14.75 1.77 13.89
C GLY A 167 13.41 2.05 13.20
N TRP A 168 13.37 2.05 11.87
CA TRP A 168 12.13 2.22 11.10
C TRP A 168 11.16 1.05 11.32
N SER A 169 11.66 -0.19 11.38
CA SER A 169 10.86 -1.36 11.70
C SER A 169 10.27 -1.25 13.10
N ALA A 170 11.12 -1.02 14.12
CA ALA A 170 10.67 -0.88 15.50
C ALA A 170 9.67 0.28 15.67
N PHE A 171 9.90 1.40 14.99
CA PHE A 171 8.96 2.52 14.96
C PHE A 171 7.61 2.11 14.34
N SER A 172 7.65 1.33 13.26
CA SER A 172 6.44 0.90 12.55
C SER A 172 5.65 -0.12 13.37
N ASP A 173 6.33 -1.06 14.02
CA ASP A 173 5.70 -2.00 14.95
C ASP A 173 4.99 -1.22 16.06
N ALA A 174 5.68 -0.28 16.72
CA ALA A 174 5.14 0.48 17.83
C ALA A 174 4.02 1.48 17.47
N ASN A 175 3.95 1.98 16.23
CA ASN A 175 3.03 3.09 15.87
C ASN A 175 2.03 2.78 14.74
N TYR A 176 2.23 1.69 14.00
CA TYR A 176 1.29 1.20 12.97
C TYR A 176 0.70 -0.17 13.30
N VAL A 177 1.48 -1.09 13.89
CA VAL A 177 1.04 -2.49 14.13
C VAL A 177 0.41 -2.65 15.50
N GLU A 178 1.10 -2.25 16.56
CA GLU A 178 0.56 -2.28 17.93
C GLU A 178 -0.62 -1.33 18.03
N VAL A 179 -1.66 -1.67 18.81
CA VAL A 179 -2.80 -0.77 19.04
C VAL A 179 -2.64 -0.02 20.36
N ASP A 180 -2.24 -0.72 21.41
CA ASP A 180 -2.05 -0.14 22.73
C ASP A 180 -0.64 0.45 22.88
N GLY A 181 -0.50 1.51 23.69
CA GLY A 181 0.81 2.10 23.99
C GLY A 181 1.44 2.93 22.87
N ARG A 182 0.74 3.18 21.74
CA ARG A 182 1.23 4.09 20.69
C ARG A 182 1.55 5.47 21.28
N ARG A 183 2.72 6.02 20.93
CA ARG A 183 3.04 7.43 21.18
C ARG A 183 2.50 8.33 20.08
N TYR A 184 2.55 7.88 18.82
CA TYR A 184 2.16 8.69 17.67
C TYR A 184 0.92 8.13 16.98
N LEU A 185 -0.01 9.02 16.61
CA LEU A 185 -1.00 8.72 15.58
C LEU A 185 -0.56 9.37 14.27
N LEU A 186 -0.44 8.56 13.23
CA LEU A 186 0.20 8.91 11.97
C LEU A 186 -0.83 8.85 10.85
N GLY A 187 -1.02 9.93 10.11
CA GLY A 187 -2.03 9.97 9.05
C GLY A 187 -1.71 10.98 7.98
N THR A 188 -2.66 11.21 7.08
CA THR A 188 -2.50 12.11 5.94
C THR A 188 -3.77 12.91 5.71
N LEU A 189 -3.62 14.22 5.53
CA LEU A 189 -4.64 15.09 4.96
C LEU A 189 -4.54 14.95 3.44
N VAL A 190 -5.64 14.58 2.78
CA VAL A 190 -5.68 14.29 1.35
C VAL A 190 -6.72 15.17 0.67
N HIS A 191 -6.37 15.73 -0.48
CA HIS A 191 -7.29 16.39 -1.40
C HIS A 191 -7.37 15.59 -2.69
N HIS A 192 -8.54 15.03 -2.95
CA HIS A 192 -8.87 14.33 -4.18
C HIS A 192 -9.38 15.35 -5.19
N GLY A 193 -8.48 15.91 -5.99
CA GLY A 193 -8.76 17.06 -6.85
C GLY A 193 -9.84 16.79 -7.90
N GLY A 194 -9.95 15.56 -8.41
CA GLY A 194 -10.97 15.17 -9.39
C GLY A 194 -12.42 15.26 -8.87
N ALA A 195 -12.64 14.99 -7.59
CA ALA A 195 -13.96 15.06 -6.95
C ALA A 195 -14.13 16.26 -6.00
N ASP A 196 -13.09 17.09 -5.86
CA ASP A 196 -12.95 18.13 -4.81
C ASP A 196 -13.31 17.64 -3.40
N LEU A 197 -12.83 16.44 -3.04
CA LEU A 197 -13.07 15.83 -1.74
C LEU A 197 -11.84 15.92 -0.83
N TRP A 198 -12.08 16.25 0.43
CA TRP A 198 -11.03 16.42 1.44
C TRP A 198 -11.16 15.33 2.50
N ALA A 199 -10.10 14.56 2.69
CA ALA A 199 -10.10 13.39 3.56
C ALA A 199 -8.97 13.42 4.60
N VAL A 200 -9.21 12.80 5.74
CA VAL A 200 -8.17 12.29 6.62
C VAL A 200 -8.07 10.79 6.38
N GLU A 201 -6.88 10.31 6.04
CA GLU A 201 -6.61 8.92 5.69
C GLU A 201 -5.48 8.36 6.56
N TYR A 202 -5.58 7.07 6.86
CA TYR A 202 -4.56 6.29 7.56
C TYR A 202 -3.94 5.27 6.60
N ALA A 203 -2.71 4.81 6.86
CA ALA A 203 -2.07 3.85 5.97
C ALA A 203 -2.88 2.54 5.92
N ALA A 204 -2.94 1.88 4.76
CA ALA A 204 -3.72 0.65 4.60
C ALA A 204 -3.27 -0.48 5.56
N GLY A 205 -1.97 -0.55 5.86
CA GLY A 205 -1.40 -1.49 6.84
C GLY A 205 -1.46 -1.04 8.30
N ASP A 206 -2.13 0.07 8.61
CA ASP A 206 -2.27 0.55 9.98
C ASP A 206 -3.40 -0.20 10.73
N ALA A 207 -3.04 -0.83 11.85
CA ALA A 207 -3.96 -1.49 12.78
C ALA A 207 -4.77 -0.50 13.65
N ILE A 208 -4.77 0.80 13.31
CA ILE A 208 -5.42 1.87 14.06
C ILE A 208 -6.87 1.53 14.45
N SER A 209 -7.17 1.75 15.73
CA SER A 209 -8.52 1.54 16.29
C SER A 209 -9.47 2.69 15.98
N ALA A 210 -10.78 2.46 16.11
CA ALA A 210 -11.81 3.49 15.94
C ALA A 210 -11.59 4.72 16.84
N ALA A 211 -11.26 4.51 18.12
CA ALA A 211 -10.99 5.59 19.06
C ALA A 211 -9.77 6.43 18.64
N GLN A 212 -8.72 5.78 18.14
CA GLN A 212 -7.53 6.46 17.62
C GLN A 212 -7.80 7.20 16.32
N MET A 213 -8.56 6.62 15.38
CA MET A 213 -8.99 7.30 14.16
C MET A 213 -9.76 8.59 14.50
N ARG A 214 -10.69 8.52 15.45
CA ARG A 214 -11.43 9.70 15.92
C ARG A 214 -10.51 10.76 16.52
N ARG A 215 -9.57 10.38 17.39
CA ARG A 215 -8.62 11.32 18.03
C ARG A 215 -7.69 11.96 17.00
N GLY A 216 -7.11 11.16 16.10
CA GLY A 216 -6.25 11.65 15.03
C GLY A 216 -6.98 12.57 14.06
N PHE A 217 -8.21 12.22 13.66
CA PHE A 217 -9.07 13.06 12.83
C PHE A 217 -9.24 14.45 13.45
N PHE A 218 -9.76 14.53 14.68
CA PHE A 218 -10.01 15.81 15.34
C PHE A 218 -8.73 16.58 15.66
N GLY A 219 -7.65 15.87 16.03
CA GLY A 219 -6.33 16.45 16.23
C GLY A 219 -5.82 17.15 14.98
N ALA A 220 -5.87 16.47 13.82
CA ALA A 220 -5.37 17.01 12.56
C ALA A 220 -6.24 18.15 12.01
N VAL A 221 -7.57 17.97 11.93
CA VAL A 221 -8.46 18.99 11.34
C VAL A 221 -8.56 20.24 12.22
N ALA A 222 -8.31 20.15 13.54
CA ALA A 222 -8.19 21.34 14.39
C ALA A 222 -7.10 22.32 13.91
N ARG A 223 -6.13 21.83 13.12
CA ARG A 223 -4.98 22.61 12.63
C ARG A 223 -5.20 23.27 11.27
N VAL A 224 -6.37 23.11 10.65
CA VAL A 224 -6.68 23.71 9.34
C VAL A 224 -7.70 24.86 9.43
N GLN A 225 -7.72 25.73 8.43
CA GLN A 225 -8.68 26.85 8.36
C GLN A 225 -10.13 26.37 8.18
N GLN A 226 -10.34 25.31 7.39
CA GLN A 226 -11.67 24.80 6.99
C GLN A 226 -11.88 23.35 7.46
N PRO A 227 -11.92 23.07 8.79
CA PRO A 227 -12.00 21.70 9.29
C PRO A 227 -13.24 20.94 8.85
N ARG A 228 -14.36 21.65 8.62
CA ARG A 228 -15.63 21.05 8.21
C ARG A 228 -15.60 20.48 6.79
N ARG A 229 -14.56 20.77 6.00
CA ARG A 229 -14.37 20.15 4.68
C ARG A 229 -13.86 18.72 4.77
N PHE A 230 -13.18 18.36 5.85
CA PHE A 230 -12.53 17.08 5.97
C PHE A 230 -13.50 16.02 6.50
N LEU A 231 -13.43 14.83 5.91
CA LEU A 231 -14.10 13.63 6.37
C LEU A 231 -13.07 12.52 6.61
N LEU A 232 -13.35 11.58 7.50
CA LEU A 232 -12.52 10.38 7.67
C LEU A 232 -12.84 9.38 6.56
N ARG A 233 -11.83 8.99 5.76
CA ARG A 233 -11.99 7.97 4.71
C ARG A 233 -11.18 6.71 5.06
N PRO A 234 -11.83 5.58 5.37
CA PRO A 234 -11.14 4.31 5.56
C PRO A 234 -10.61 3.76 4.24
N GLN A 235 -9.44 3.12 4.27
CA GLN A 235 -8.73 2.65 3.06
C GLN A 235 -8.90 1.15 2.79
N THR A 236 -9.34 0.38 3.78
CA THR A 236 -9.49 -1.08 3.71
C THR A 236 -10.83 -1.51 4.30
N ALA A 237 -11.26 -2.74 4.00
CA ALA A 237 -12.47 -3.32 4.57
C ALA A 237 -12.41 -3.33 6.11
N ASP A 238 -11.29 -3.77 6.70
CA ASP A 238 -11.09 -3.78 8.15
C ASP A 238 -11.17 -2.38 8.77
N GLN A 239 -10.60 -1.37 8.10
CA GLN A 239 -10.71 0.02 8.57
C GLN A 239 -12.15 0.53 8.45
N LEU A 240 -12.87 0.18 7.40
CA LEU A 240 -14.28 0.55 7.21
C LEU A 240 -15.15 -0.05 8.31
N GLU A 241 -14.96 -1.33 8.63
CA GLU A 241 -15.65 -2.00 9.72
C GLU A 241 -15.41 -1.27 11.05
N ARG A 242 -14.14 -1.00 11.41
CA ARG A 242 -13.80 -0.25 12.62
C ARG A 242 -14.38 1.16 12.61
N ALA A 243 -14.28 1.88 11.50
CA ALA A 243 -14.75 3.26 11.36
C ALA A 243 -16.28 3.38 11.42
N SER A 244 -17.03 2.35 11.02
CA SER A 244 -18.50 2.35 11.11
C SER A 244 -19.01 2.58 12.53
N THR A 245 -18.27 2.12 13.54
CA THR A 245 -18.59 2.36 14.96
C THR A 245 -18.51 3.83 15.39
N LEU A 246 -17.93 4.70 14.55
CA LEU A 246 -17.82 6.13 14.78
C LEU A 246 -18.96 6.94 14.15
N GLU A 247 -19.93 6.30 13.52
CA GLU A 247 -21.06 6.98 12.88
C GLU A 247 -21.77 7.91 13.87
N GLY A 248 -22.07 9.14 13.42
CA GLY A 248 -22.60 10.21 14.25
C GLY A 248 -21.58 10.94 15.15
N SER A 249 -20.35 10.44 15.28
CA SER A 249 -19.28 11.07 16.08
C SER A 249 -18.15 11.70 15.24
N VAL A 250 -17.92 11.19 14.03
CA VAL A 250 -16.94 11.69 13.05
C VAL A 250 -17.63 11.72 11.68
N PRO A 251 -17.43 12.77 10.86
CA PRO A 251 -17.93 12.75 9.49
C PRO A 251 -17.18 11.69 8.67
N LEU A 252 -17.89 10.64 8.25
CA LEU A 252 -17.33 9.53 7.48
C LEU A 252 -17.52 9.77 5.97
N MET A 253 -16.50 9.44 5.21
CA MET A 253 -16.53 9.37 3.75
C MET A 253 -16.48 7.90 3.34
N ASP A 254 -17.39 7.52 2.44
CA ASP A 254 -17.34 6.24 1.78
C ASP A 254 -15.98 6.07 1.06
N PRO A 255 -15.30 4.90 1.17
CA PRO A 255 -14.02 4.68 0.53
C PRO A 255 -13.99 5.02 -0.96
N ASN A 256 -15.11 4.83 -1.66
CA ASN A 256 -15.23 5.07 -3.09
C ASN A 256 -15.74 6.48 -3.43
N ALA A 257 -15.98 7.35 -2.45
CA ALA A 257 -16.45 8.72 -2.69
C ALA A 257 -15.56 9.55 -3.64
N PRO A 258 -14.21 9.48 -3.59
CA PRO A 258 -13.34 10.15 -4.56
C PRO A 258 -13.59 9.76 -6.03
N PHE A 259 -14.24 8.62 -6.25
CA PHE A 259 -14.60 8.13 -7.57
C PHE A 259 -16.09 8.34 -7.90
N ARG A 260 -16.92 8.86 -6.99
CA ARG A 260 -18.34 9.12 -7.26
C ARG A 260 -18.49 10.14 -8.38
N GLY A 261 -19.34 9.81 -9.36
CA GLY A 261 -19.50 10.58 -10.60
C GLY A 261 -18.61 10.09 -11.75
N GLN A 262 -17.54 9.35 -11.43
CA GLN A 262 -16.93 8.44 -12.40
C GLN A 262 -17.68 7.13 -12.29
N THR A 263 -18.37 6.73 -13.36
CA THR A 263 -19.01 5.42 -13.42
C THR A 263 -18.10 4.40 -14.09
N TYR A 264 -17.01 4.83 -14.74
CA TYR A 264 -16.19 4.00 -15.59
C TYR A 264 -14.69 4.31 -15.41
N GLN A 265 -13.87 3.27 -15.33
CA GLN A 265 -12.41 3.32 -15.32
C GLN A 265 -11.86 2.34 -16.37
N PRO A 266 -11.18 2.83 -17.42
CA PRO A 266 -10.40 1.96 -18.28
C PRO A 266 -9.08 1.57 -17.59
N LEU A 267 -8.72 0.29 -17.64
CA LEU A 267 -7.49 -0.21 -17.01
C LEU A 267 -6.61 -0.98 -18.00
N THR A 268 -7.19 -1.96 -18.69
CA THR A 268 -6.56 -2.66 -19.81
C THR A 268 -7.46 -2.53 -21.04
N GLU A 269 -7.06 -1.66 -21.96
CA GLU A 269 -7.80 -1.33 -23.17
C GLU A 269 -7.53 -2.37 -24.27
N THR A 270 -8.43 -3.33 -24.40
CA THR A 270 -8.33 -4.44 -25.37
C THR A 270 -9.69 -5.09 -25.56
N VAL A 271 -9.73 -6.13 -26.40
CA VAL A 271 -10.93 -6.92 -26.70
C VAL A 271 -10.84 -8.29 -26.05
N GLY A 272 -11.97 -8.79 -25.55
CA GLY A 272 -12.11 -10.16 -25.04
C GLY A 272 -13.45 -10.77 -25.41
N TYR A 273 -13.49 -12.10 -25.51
CA TYR A 273 -14.70 -12.88 -25.79
C TYR A 273 -14.92 -13.89 -24.68
N GLY A 274 -16.14 -13.94 -24.15
CA GLY A 274 -16.51 -14.89 -23.12
C GLY A 274 -17.95 -14.79 -22.67
N VAL A 275 -18.38 -15.74 -21.86
CA VAL A 275 -19.68 -15.70 -21.19
C VAL A 275 -19.61 -14.66 -20.07
N LEU A 276 -20.52 -13.69 -20.11
CA LEU A 276 -20.60 -12.65 -19.08
C LEU A 276 -21.22 -13.22 -17.80
N THR A 277 -20.44 -13.32 -16.73
CA THR A 277 -20.85 -13.98 -15.49
C THR A 277 -20.60 -13.07 -14.29
N PHE A 278 -21.62 -12.87 -13.46
CA PHE A 278 -21.44 -12.22 -12.17
C PHE A 278 -20.98 -13.23 -11.12
N VAL A 279 -19.94 -12.88 -10.38
CA VAL A 279 -19.44 -13.63 -9.23
C VAL A 279 -19.09 -12.63 -8.12
N PRO A 280 -19.78 -12.66 -6.96
CA PRO A 280 -19.41 -11.79 -5.84
C PRO A 280 -18.01 -12.15 -5.34
N LEU A 281 -17.26 -11.17 -4.82
CA LEU A 281 -15.87 -11.37 -4.40
C LEU A 281 -15.73 -12.56 -3.42
N ALA A 282 -16.69 -12.73 -2.52
CA ALA A 282 -16.70 -13.80 -1.52
C ALA A 282 -16.76 -15.22 -2.12
N GLU A 283 -17.21 -15.37 -3.36
CA GLU A 283 -17.35 -16.67 -4.05
C GLU A 283 -16.29 -16.87 -5.14
N LEU A 284 -15.51 -15.82 -5.45
CA LEU A 284 -14.60 -15.77 -6.59
C LEU A 284 -13.52 -16.87 -6.55
N GLU A 285 -13.04 -17.23 -5.36
CA GLU A 285 -12.03 -18.27 -5.17
C GLU A 285 -12.52 -19.66 -5.61
N THR A 286 -13.81 -19.93 -5.45
CA THR A 286 -14.42 -21.24 -5.75
C THR A 286 -15.17 -21.28 -7.07
N ALA A 287 -15.36 -20.13 -7.71
CA ALA A 287 -16.16 -20.04 -8.93
C ALA A 287 -15.45 -20.72 -10.12
N PRO A 288 -16.20 -21.41 -10.99
CA PRO A 288 -15.66 -22.03 -12.20
C PRO A 288 -15.34 -20.96 -13.25
N LEU A 289 -14.19 -20.32 -13.09
CA LEU A 289 -13.66 -19.33 -14.03
C LEU A 289 -12.81 -20.01 -15.12
N GLY A 290 -12.57 -19.30 -16.22
CA GLY A 290 -11.71 -19.78 -17.28
C GLY A 290 -11.51 -18.76 -18.41
N ALA A 291 -10.66 -19.13 -19.38
CA ALA A 291 -10.29 -18.29 -20.52
C ALA A 291 -11.46 -17.88 -21.44
N GLN A 292 -12.67 -18.34 -21.16
CA GLN A 292 -13.91 -18.05 -21.90
C GLN A 292 -14.96 -17.37 -21.01
N VAL A 293 -14.60 -16.88 -19.82
CA VAL A 293 -15.51 -16.21 -18.89
C VAL A 293 -15.08 -14.76 -18.72
N ILE A 294 -16.00 -13.82 -18.95
CA ILE A 294 -15.82 -12.41 -18.60
C ILE A 294 -16.50 -12.21 -17.25
N VAL A 295 -15.71 -11.90 -16.22
CA VAL A 295 -16.21 -11.82 -14.84
C VAL A 295 -16.63 -10.41 -14.49
N VAL A 296 -17.81 -10.28 -13.91
CA VAL A 296 -18.27 -9.09 -13.18
C VAL A 296 -18.22 -9.41 -11.69
N THR A 297 -17.60 -8.56 -10.88
CA THR A 297 -17.51 -8.74 -9.43
C THR A 297 -17.73 -7.42 -8.68
N ASP A 298 -18.19 -7.49 -7.44
CA ASP A 298 -18.67 -6.34 -6.65
C ASP A 298 -17.53 -5.51 -6.01
N GLN A 299 -16.35 -6.09 -5.86
CA GLN A 299 -15.17 -5.47 -5.23
C GLN A 299 -13.91 -5.75 -6.06
N VAL A 300 -12.78 -5.10 -5.74
CA VAL A 300 -11.49 -5.44 -6.37
C VAL A 300 -10.91 -6.69 -5.70
N PRO A 301 -10.75 -7.81 -6.41
CA PRO A 301 -10.14 -8.98 -5.82
C PRO A 301 -8.64 -8.80 -5.58
N ASN A 302 -8.12 -9.49 -4.56
CA ASN A 302 -6.66 -9.58 -4.34
C ASN A 302 -5.96 -10.43 -5.41
N ASP A 303 -6.67 -11.44 -5.94
CA ASP A 303 -6.20 -12.32 -7.00
C ASP A 303 -7.36 -12.82 -7.86
N ILE A 304 -7.08 -13.24 -9.09
CA ILE A 304 -8.10 -13.78 -10.00
C ILE A 304 -7.52 -14.86 -10.91
N ALA A 305 -8.28 -15.95 -11.04
CA ALA A 305 -8.02 -17.01 -12.01
C ALA A 305 -7.95 -16.44 -13.45
N LEU A 306 -7.53 -17.28 -14.39
CA LEU A 306 -7.55 -16.89 -15.81
C LEU A 306 -8.99 -16.62 -16.27
N THR A 307 -9.25 -15.40 -16.75
CA THR A 307 -10.54 -14.95 -17.29
C THR A 307 -10.35 -14.33 -18.67
N ALA A 308 -11.41 -14.31 -19.47
CA ALA A 308 -11.47 -13.57 -20.74
C ALA A 308 -11.61 -12.06 -20.55
N GLY A 309 -11.94 -11.60 -19.33
CA GLY A 309 -12.09 -10.20 -18.98
C GLY A 309 -12.49 -10.01 -17.53
N LEU A 310 -12.26 -8.81 -16.99
CA LEU A 310 -12.60 -8.43 -15.63
C LEU A 310 -13.33 -7.08 -15.61
N ILE A 311 -14.48 -7.05 -14.94
CA ILE A 311 -15.27 -5.87 -14.64
C ILE A 311 -15.47 -5.82 -13.12
N THR A 312 -14.97 -4.78 -12.46
CA THR A 312 -15.17 -4.58 -11.01
C THR A 312 -16.18 -3.45 -10.77
N GLU A 313 -17.12 -3.62 -9.83
CA GLU A 313 -18.02 -2.53 -9.40
C GLU A 313 -17.32 -1.50 -8.50
N ALA A 314 -16.06 -1.77 -8.12
CA ALA A 314 -15.17 -0.86 -7.41
C ALA A 314 -13.97 -0.44 -8.28
N PHE A 315 -13.51 0.81 -8.12
CA PHE A 315 -12.35 1.34 -8.81
C PHE A 315 -11.06 0.63 -8.36
N GLN A 316 -10.16 0.38 -9.32
CA GLN A 316 -8.87 -0.26 -9.07
C GLN A 316 -7.78 0.79 -8.98
N THR A 317 -6.79 0.57 -8.13
CA THR A 317 -5.55 1.35 -8.18
C THR A 317 -4.72 0.90 -9.39
N PRO A 318 -3.91 1.79 -10.00
CA PRO A 318 -3.09 1.42 -11.16
C PRO A 318 -2.13 0.24 -10.89
N LEU A 319 -1.74 0.04 -9.63
CA LEU A 319 -0.83 -1.01 -9.17
C LEU A 319 -1.57 -2.22 -8.55
N ALA A 320 -2.90 -2.29 -8.64
CA ALA A 320 -3.65 -3.44 -8.16
C ALA A 320 -3.16 -4.72 -8.87
N HIS A 321 -3.00 -5.81 -8.11
CA HIS A 321 -2.45 -7.06 -8.62
C HIS A 321 -3.24 -7.59 -9.83
N VAL A 322 -4.57 -7.57 -9.75
CA VAL A 322 -5.48 -8.00 -10.83
C VAL A 322 -5.37 -7.14 -12.09
N ASN A 323 -4.99 -5.87 -11.96
CA ASN A 323 -4.73 -5.01 -13.10
C ASN A 323 -3.44 -5.43 -13.83
N LEU A 324 -2.38 -5.72 -13.08
CA LEU A 324 -1.13 -6.23 -13.65
C LEU A 324 -1.35 -7.59 -14.35
N LEU A 325 -2.12 -8.50 -13.72
CA LEU A 325 -2.48 -9.79 -14.33
C LEU A 325 -3.21 -9.60 -15.67
N SER A 326 -4.22 -8.73 -15.70
CA SER A 326 -5.00 -8.48 -16.92
C SER A 326 -4.15 -7.87 -18.03
N ARG A 327 -3.24 -6.94 -17.70
CA ARG A 327 -2.26 -6.38 -18.65
C ARG A 327 -1.34 -7.45 -19.23
N ASN A 328 -0.79 -8.30 -18.36
CA ASN A 328 0.12 -9.37 -18.77
C ASN A 328 -0.57 -10.42 -19.64
N ARG A 329 -1.85 -10.71 -19.36
CA ARG A 329 -2.69 -11.65 -20.14
C ARG A 329 -3.32 -11.00 -21.38
N ASN A 330 -3.16 -9.68 -21.55
CA ASN A 330 -3.83 -8.87 -22.56
C ASN A 330 -5.35 -9.10 -22.58
N THR A 331 -5.99 -9.11 -21.41
CA THR A 331 -7.45 -9.27 -21.25
C THR A 331 -8.09 -7.95 -20.85
N PRO A 332 -9.31 -7.65 -21.33
CA PRO A 332 -10.00 -6.42 -20.99
C PRO A 332 -10.21 -6.32 -19.47
N ASN A 333 -9.86 -5.17 -18.90
CA ASN A 333 -10.05 -4.86 -17.49
C ASN A 333 -10.63 -3.45 -17.37
N MET A 334 -11.72 -3.31 -16.63
CA MET A 334 -12.35 -2.03 -16.32
C MET A 334 -13.00 -2.04 -14.94
N ALA A 335 -13.15 -0.86 -14.33
CA ALA A 335 -14.12 -0.67 -13.26
C ALA A 335 -15.39 -0.03 -13.85
N LEU A 336 -16.55 -0.53 -13.46
CA LEU A 336 -17.85 0.00 -13.85
C LEU A 336 -18.78 -0.06 -12.65
N VAL A 337 -19.10 1.10 -12.08
CA VAL A 337 -20.04 1.20 -10.94
C VAL A 337 -21.40 0.65 -11.35
N ASP A 338 -22.01 -0.16 -10.49
CA ASP A 338 -23.28 -0.83 -10.73
C ASP A 338 -23.31 -1.66 -12.03
N ALA A 339 -22.18 -2.27 -12.42
CA ALA A 339 -22.05 -3.07 -13.64
C ALA A 339 -23.17 -4.10 -13.83
N ARG A 340 -23.66 -4.73 -12.75
CA ARG A 340 -24.79 -5.66 -12.81
C ARG A 340 -26.09 -5.02 -13.27
N ALA A 341 -26.33 -3.77 -12.88
CA ALA A 341 -27.53 -3.01 -13.21
C ALA A 341 -27.35 -2.13 -14.45
N ASP A 342 -26.13 -2.01 -14.98
CA ASP A 342 -25.86 -1.22 -16.18
C ASP A 342 -26.68 -1.76 -17.36
N PRO A 343 -27.54 -0.94 -17.99
CA PRO A 343 -28.43 -1.40 -19.06
C PRO A 343 -27.69 -1.93 -20.30
N ARG A 344 -26.39 -1.63 -20.44
CA ARG A 344 -25.54 -2.17 -21.51
C ARG A 344 -25.05 -3.58 -21.19
N LEU A 345 -24.94 -3.98 -19.93
CA LEU A 345 -24.45 -5.32 -19.52
C LEU A 345 -25.58 -6.24 -19.07
N ALA A 346 -26.56 -5.73 -18.33
CA ALA A 346 -27.64 -6.51 -17.72
C ALA A 346 -28.34 -7.50 -18.69
N PRO A 347 -28.61 -7.15 -19.95
CA PRO A 347 -29.24 -8.09 -20.89
C PRO A 347 -28.37 -9.29 -21.28
N TYR A 348 -27.05 -9.24 -21.07
CA TYR A 348 -26.10 -10.21 -21.60
C TYR A 348 -25.51 -11.17 -20.56
N PHE A 349 -25.92 -11.09 -19.29
CA PHE A 349 -25.50 -12.08 -18.28
C PHE A 349 -25.90 -13.49 -18.72
N GLY A 350 -24.95 -14.43 -18.63
CA GLY A 350 -25.07 -15.81 -19.09
C GLY A 350 -24.94 -15.99 -20.61
N GLN A 351 -24.67 -14.93 -21.37
CA GLN A 351 -24.50 -14.99 -22.82
C GLN A 351 -23.04 -14.80 -23.22
N LEU A 352 -22.66 -15.40 -24.36
CA LEU A 352 -21.38 -15.17 -25.00
C LEU A 352 -21.36 -13.76 -25.62
N VAL A 353 -20.42 -12.94 -25.16
CA VAL A 353 -20.27 -11.55 -25.61
C VAL A 353 -18.87 -11.25 -26.11
N ARG A 354 -18.79 -10.22 -26.95
CA ARG A 354 -17.57 -9.45 -27.20
C ARG A 354 -17.56 -8.24 -26.29
N LEU A 355 -16.54 -8.10 -25.46
CA LEU A 355 -16.27 -6.91 -24.66
C LEU A 355 -15.06 -6.17 -25.24
N GLU A 356 -15.20 -4.87 -25.47
CA GLU A 356 -14.12 -3.98 -25.83
C GLU A 356 -14.03 -2.85 -24.81
N VAL A 357 -12.86 -2.71 -24.18
CA VAL A 357 -12.56 -1.65 -23.22
C VAL A 357 -11.68 -0.62 -23.90
N ALA A 358 -12.06 0.66 -23.83
CA ALA A 358 -11.32 1.77 -24.40
C ALA A 358 -11.30 2.98 -23.44
N GLY A 359 -10.38 3.92 -23.65
CA GLY A 359 -10.26 5.11 -22.80
C GLY A 359 -11.57 5.92 -22.65
N GLY A 360 -12.40 5.98 -23.70
CA GLY A 360 -13.65 6.75 -23.73
C GLY A 360 -14.91 6.00 -23.26
N GLY A 361 -14.81 4.70 -22.97
CA GLY A 361 -15.95 3.84 -22.64
C GLY A 361 -15.71 2.39 -23.02
N PHE A 362 -16.76 1.59 -22.95
CA PHE A 362 -16.71 0.19 -23.38
C PHE A 362 -17.86 -0.13 -24.33
N GLU A 363 -17.64 -1.12 -25.18
CA GLU A 363 -18.67 -1.72 -26.01
C GLU A 363 -18.86 -3.19 -25.61
N VAL A 364 -20.13 -3.60 -25.51
CA VAL A 364 -20.51 -4.98 -25.30
C VAL A 364 -21.63 -5.34 -26.25
N ARG A 365 -21.48 -6.50 -26.89
CA ARG A 365 -22.51 -7.06 -27.79
C ARG A 365 -22.49 -8.58 -27.73
N PRO A 366 -23.58 -9.25 -28.12
CA PRO A 366 -23.55 -10.69 -28.39
C PRO A 366 -22.46 -11.02 -29.40
N ALA A 367 -21.82 -12.16 -29.20
CA ALA A 367 -20.86 -12.74 -30.13
C ALA A 367 -21.35 -14.08 -30.64
N GLU A 368 -21.11 -14.35 -31.92
CA GLU A 368 -21.35 -15.66 -32.49
C GLU A 368 -20.27 -16.64 -32.01
N ALA A 369 -20.62 -17.92 -31.84
CA ALA A 369 -19.66 -18.94 -31.39
C ALA A 369 -18.43 -19.03 -32.31
N ALA A 370 -18.63 -18.95 -33.63
CA ALA A 370 -17.55 -19.00 -34.61
C ALA A 370 -16.60 -17.79 -34.52
N GLU A 371 -17.13 -16.61 -34.18
CA GLU A 371 -16.33 -15.40 -33.98
C GLU A 371 -15.46 -15.52 -32.73
N ALA A 372 -16.05 -15.96 -31.61
CA ALA A 372 -15.33 -16.18 -30.36
C ALA A 372 -14.26 -17.28 -30.49
N GLU A 373 -14.59 -18.37 -31.19
CA GLU A 373 -13.66 -19.47 -31.45
C GLU A 373 -12.47 -19.02 -32.31
N ALA A 374 -12.73 -18.27 -33.39
CA ALA A 374 -11.66 -17.69 -34.21
C ALA A 374 -10.76 -16.76 -33.38
N PHE A 375 -11.33 -15.95 -32.48
CA PHE A 375 -10.55 -15.10 -31.58
C PHE A 375 -9.71 -15.93 -30.60
N TRP A 376 -10.28 -16.94 -29.95
CA TRP A 376 -9.54 -17.79 -29.01
C TRP A 376 -8.43 -18.59 -29.69
N GLU A 377 -8.68 -19.13 -30.88
CA GLU A 377 -7.64 -19.82 -31.66
C GLU A 377 -6.54 -18.86 -32.09
N SER A 378 -6.86 -17.63 -32.51
CA SER A 378 -5.84 -16.62 -32.87
C SER A 378 -4.94 -16.20 -31.70
N ARG A 379 -5.40 -16.40 -30.46
CA ARG A 379 -4.64 -16.14 -29.23
C ARG A 379 -3.97 -17.38 -28.65
N ARG A 380 -4.30 -18.57 -29.15
CA ARG A 380 -3.64 -19.79 -28.71
C ARG A 380 -2.18 -19.71 -29.19
N PRO A 381 -1.20 -19.89 -28.29
CA PRO A 381 0.20 -19.89 -28.70
C PRO A 381 0.44 -20.92 -29.81
N GLU A 382 1.03 -20.47 -30.91
CA GLU A 382 1.46 -21.35 -32.01
C GLU A 382 2.84 -21.95 -31.70
N GLY A 383 3.09 -23.14 -32.24
CA GLY A 383 4.38 -23.84 -32.09
C GLY A 383 4.36 -25.00 -31.10
N PRO A 384 5.52 -25.66 -30.90
CA PRO A 384 5.62 -26.75 -29.95
C PRO A 384 5.41 -26.26 -28.51
N PRO A 385 4.88 -27.10 -27.61
CA PRO A 385 4.85 -26.79 -26.19
C PRO A 385 6.22 -26.34 -25.69
N LEU A 386 6.26 -25.23 -24.95
CA LEU A 386 7.49 -24.74 -24.36
C LEU A 386 7.91 -25.70 -23.23
N SER A 387 9.12 -26.23 -23.34
CA SER A 387 9.74 -27.06 -22.30
C SER A 387 10.84 -26.25 -21.64
N PRO A 388 10.76 -25.97 -20.32
CA PRO A 388 11.84 -25.29 -19.62
C PRO A 388 13.09 -26.17 -19.62
N ARG A 389 14.27 -25.53 -19.67
CA ARG A 389 15.52 -26.23 -19.39
C ARG A 389 15.49 -26.71 -17.94
N LEU A 390 15.90 -27.94 -17.71
CA LEU A 390 15.92 -28.55 -16.38
C LEU A 390 17.32 -29.12 -16.11
N ASP A 391 17.90 -28.70 -15.00
CA ASP A 391 19.13 -29.28 -14.47
C ASP A 391 18.87 -29.83 -13.06
N THR A 392 19.02 -31.14 -12.90
CA THR A 392 18.82 -31.87 -11.64
C THR A 392 20.14 -32.25 -10.96
N THR A 393 21.27 -31.73 -11.43
CA THR A 393 22.60 -32.08 -10.90
C THR A 393 22.98 -31.24 -9.67
N VAL A 394 22.44 -30.02 -9.56
CA VAL A 394 22.64 -29.12 -8.42
C VAL A 394 21.76 -29.55 -7.25
N ARG A 395 22.34 -29.67 -6.04
CA ARG A 395 21.67 -30.12 -4.81
C ARG A 395 22.05 -29.26 -3.61
N GLY A 396 21.39 -29.51 -2.47
CA GLY A 396 21.57 -28.77 -1.22
C GLY A 396 21.00 -27.36 -1.26
N VAL A 397 21.45 -26.52 -0.33
CA VAL A 397 21.14 -25.09 -0.24
C VAL A 397 22.19 -24.28 -1.02
N VAL A 398 21.73 -23.43 -1.94
CA VAL A 398 22.60 -22.60 -2.80
C VAL A 398 22.57 -21.15 -2.32
N ASP A 399 23.75 -20.54 -2.18
CA ASP A 399 23.90 -19.10 -1.93
C ASP A 399 23.77 -18.31 -3.23
N LEU A 400 22.75 -17.47 -3.33
CA LEU A 400 22.51 -16.66 -4.52
C LEU A 400 23.55 -15.58 -4.75
N GLY A 401 24.40 -15.25 -3.76
CA GLY A 401 25.58 -14.41 -3.97
C GLY A 401 26.59 -14.99 -4.95
N THR A 402 26.53 -16.31 -5.19
CA THR A 402 27.37 -17.02 -6.18
C THR A 402 26.63 -17.45 -7.44
N ALA A 403 25.30 -17.28 -7.47
CA ALA A 403 24.45 -17.69 -8.57
C ALA A 403 24.38 -16.63 -9.68
N SER A 404 23.99 -17.10 -10.86
CA SER A 404 23.83 -16.28 -12.06
C SER A 404 22.60 -16.68 -12.88
N ILE A 405 22.32 -15.92 -13.93
CA ILE A 405 21.25 -16.24 -14.87
C ILE A 405 21.42 -17.61 -15.54
N ASP A 406 22.64 -18.13 -15.60
CA ASP A 406 22.92 -19.45 -16.17
C ASP A 406 22.43 -20.61 -15.29
N ASP A 407 22.24 -20.36 -13.99
CA ASP A 407 21.75 -21.35 -13.01
C ASP A 407 20.21 -21.50 -13.02
N LEU A 408 19.51 -20.73 -13.86
CA LEU A 408 18.07 -20.78 -14.04
C LEU A 408 17.50 -22.20 -14.22
N PRO A 409 18.10 -23.11 -15.01
CA PRO A 409 17.59 -24.48 -15.17
C PRO A 409 17.54 -25.28 -13.85
N ALA A 410 18.36 -24.92 -12.87
CA ALA A 410 18.44 -25.55 -11.56
C ALA A 410 17.70 -24.78 -10.47
N LEU A 411 17.72 -23.44 -10.48
CA LEU A 411 17.21 -22.59 -9.38
C LEU A 411 15.89 -21.88 -9.70
N GLY A 412 15.50 -21.85 -10.97
CA GLY A 412 14.37 -21.06 -11.45
C GLY A 412 14.68 -19.57 -11.64
N ALA A 413 13.77 -18.87 -12.31
CA ALA A 413 13.94 -17.50 -12.79
C ALA A 413 14.19 -16.48 -11.67
N LYS A 414 13.31 -16.43 -10.66
CA LYS A 414 13.40 -15.45 -9.56
C LYS A 414 14.69 -15.55 -8.78
N ALA A 415 15.12 -16.77 -8.49
CA ALA A 415 16.36 -17.04 -7.75
C ALA A 415 17.59 -16.64 -8.57
N ALA A 416 17.66 -17.05 -9.84
CA ALA A 416 18.75 -16.70 -10.75
C ALA A 416 18.85 -15.18 -10.98
N GLN A 417 17.72 -14.50 -11.20
CA GLN A 417 17.66 -13.04 -11.35
C GLN A 417 18.01 -12.29 -10.06
N MET A 418 17.67 -12.83 -8.88
CA MET A 418 18.15 -12.27 -7.61
C MET A 418 19.69 -12.33 -7.55
N GLY A 419 20.31 -13.41 -8.02
CA GLY A 419 21.77 -13.51 -8.15
C GLY A 419 22.39 -12.46 -9.08
N GLU A 420 21.70 -12.09 -10.17
CA GLU A 420 22.08 -10.95 -11.01
C GLU A 420 21.91 -9.60 -10.27
N LEU A 421 20.76 -9.40 -9.61
CA LEU A 421 20.47 -8.16 -8.88
C LEU A 421 21.48 -7.86 -7.77
N LEU A 422 22.01 -8.89 -7.09
CA LEU A 422 23.07 -8.74 -6.09
C LEU A 422 24.37 -8.12 -6.65
N ARG A 423 24.57 -8.15 -7.97
CA ARG A 423 25.73 -7.56 -8.67
C ARG A 423 25.44 -6.20 -9.29
N VAL A 424 24.19 -5.73 -9.24
CA VAL A 424 23.79 -4.42 -9.78
C VAL A 424 24.10 -3.31 -8.77
N ASN A 425 24.77 -2.27 -9.27
CA ASN A 425 25.02 -1.05 -8.52
C ASN A 425 24.16 0.11 -9.05
N SER A 426 23.48 0.80 -8.14
CA SER A 426 22.88 2.11 -8.36
C SER A 426 23.94 3.08 -8.89
N GLN A 427 23.58 3.79 -9.96
CA GLN A 427 24.39 4.86 -10.57
C GLN A 427 23.91 6.26 -10.16
N ARG A 428 23.01 6.35 -9.17
CA ARG A 428 22.50 7.64 -8.69
C ARG A 428 23.64 8.44 -8.07
N ALA A 429 23.78 9.70 -8.47
CA ALA A 429 24.84 10.57 -7.96
C ALA A 429 24.77 10.79 -6.45
N ASP A 430 23.55 10.77 -5.87
CA ASP A 430 23.29 10.91 -4.44
C ASP A 430 23.31 9.58 -3.68
N CYS A 431 23.37 8.44 -4.38
CA CYS A 431 23.33 7.11 -3.78
C CYS A 431 23.98 6.05 -4.69
N PRO A 432 25.29 6.16 -4.98
CA PRO A 432 25.99 5.18 -5.79
C PRO A 432 26.34 3.96 -4.93
N GLY A 433 26.26 2.75 -5.51
CA GLY A 433 26.64 1.53 -4.80
C GLY A 433 25.63 0.39 -4.93
N PRO A 434 25.82 -0.72 -4.22
CA PRO A 434 24.97 -1.90 -4.35
C PRO A 434 23.52 -1.59 -3.98
N LEU A 435 22.59 -2.24 -4.67
CA LEU A 435 21.18 -2.16 -4.31
C LEU A 435 20.96 -2.74 -2.91
N THR A 436 20.09 -2.11 -2.12
CA THR A 436 19.63 -2.70 -0.86
C THR A 436 18.70 -3.87 -1.19
N LEU A 437 19.21 -5.09 -0.97
CA LEU A 437 18.52 -6.35 -1.22
C LEU A 437 18.48 -7.18 0.08
N PRO A 438 17.65 -8.23 0.17
CA PRO A 438 17.67 -9.15 1.30
C PRO A 438 19.10 -9.66 1.57
N GLN A 439 19.50 -9.71 2.84
CA GLN A 439 20.82 -10.21 3.23
C GLN A 439 20.91 -11.71 2.99
N THR A 440 21.99 -12.18 2.36
CA THR A 440 22.31 -13.59 2.06
C THR A 440 21.11 -14.38 1.55
N PRO A 441 20.54 -14.06 0.37
CA PRO A 441 19.40 -14.79 -0.14
C PRO A 441 19.84 -16.18 -0.62
N LEU A 442 19.04 -17.20 -0.29
CA LEU A 442 19.33 -18.61 -0.55
C LEU A 442 18.30 -19.20 -1.53
N ALA A 443 18.68 -20.27 -2.23
CA ALA A 443 17.78 -21.03 -3.09
C ALA A 443 17.89 -22.54 -2.83
N LEU A 444 16.78 -23.23 -3.06
CA LEU A 444 16.72 -24.68 -3.13
C LEU A 444 16.56 -25.08 -4.60
N PRO A 445 17.48 -25.89 -5.16
CA PRO A 445 17.35 -26.37 -6.52
C PRO A 445 16.05 -27.15 -6.76
N VAL A 446 15.50 -27.04 -7.97
CA VAL A 446 14.20 -27.62 -8.37
C VAL A 446 14.14 -29.13 -8.21
N VAL A 447 15.29 -29.83 -8.23
CA VAL A 447 15.37 -31.29 -8.05
C VAL A 447 14.70 -31.75 -6.76
N HIS A 448 14.84 -30.98 -5.67
CA HIS A 448 14.26 -31.35 -4.37
C HIS A 448 12.73 -31.35 -4.41
N SER A 449 12.13 -30.37 -5.10
CA SER A 449 10.67 -30.33 -5.29
C SER A 449 10.17 -31.46 -6.19
N LEU A 450 10.94 -31.82 -7.23
CA LEU A 450 10.61 -32.91 -8.15
C LEU A 450 10.64 -34.27 -7.43
N GLU A 451 11.65 -34.51 -6.60
CA GLU A 451 11.77 -35.73 -5.81
C GLU A 451 10.66 -35.82 -4.77
N HIS A 452 10.32 -34.71 -4.08
CA HIS A 452 9.20 -34.64 -3.15
C HIS A 452 7.85 -34.93 -3.82
N TYR A 453 7.63 -34.41 -5.03
CA TYR A 453 6.43 -34.71 -5.83
C TYR A 453 6.30 -36.17 -6.24
N ALA A 454 7.41 -36.80 -6.60
CA ALA A 454 7.42 -38.23 -6.93
C ALA A 454 7.17 -39.07 -5.65
N ALA A 455 7.89 -38.77 -4.56
CA ALA A 455 7.82 -39.53 -3.31
C ALA A 455 6.46 -39.40 -2.59
N SER A 456 5.78 -38.26 -2.73
CA SER A 456 4.44 -38.04 -2.20
C SER A 456 3.33 -38.80 -2.97
N GLY A 457 3.63 -39.36 -4.15
CA GLY A 457 2.62 -39.95 -5.04
C GLY A 457 1.77 -38.92 -5.79
N ALA A 458 2.07 -37.63 -5.63
CA ALA A 458 1.36 -36.54 -6.30
C ALA A 458 1.50 -36.61 -7.83
N LEU A 459 2.68 -37.00 -8.33
CA LEU A 459 2.93 -37.18 -9.76
C LEU A 459 2.04 -38.27 -10.36
N ASP A 460 1.90 -39.41 -9.68
CA ASP A 460 1.05 -40.52 -10.12
C ASP A 460 -0.43 -40.13 -10.07
N ARG A 461 -0.86 -39.41 -9.01
CA ARG A 461 -2.23 -38.91 -8.91
C ARG A 461 -2.55 -37.94 -10.05
N LEU A 462 -1.65 -37.02 -10.36
CA LEU A 462 -1.82 -36.07 -11.46
C LEU A 462 -1.86 -36.79 -12.82
N ALA A 463 -1.04 -37.83 -13.02
CA ALA A 463 -1.08 -38.63 -14.24
C ALA A 463 -2.43 -39.35 -14.40
N ALA A 464 -2.98 -39.93 -13.32
CA ALA A 464 -4.30 -40.55 -13.32
C ALA A 464 -5.41 -39.53 -13.62
N LEU A 465 -5.37 -38.35 -13.00
CA LEU A 465 -6.32 -37.26 -13.26
C LEU A 465 -6.28 -36.78 -14.71
N ARG A 466 -5.10 -36.66 -15.32
CA ARG A 466 -4.98 -36.23 -16.73
C ARG A 466 -5.59 -37.22 -17.73
N ALA A 467 -5.71 -38.50 -17.35
CA ALA A 467 -6.37 -39.53 -18.13
C ALA A 467 -7.89 -39.54 -17.95
N ASP A 468 -8.42 -38.89 -16.91
CA ASP A 468 -9.84 -38.78 -16.62
C ASP A 468 -10.52 -37.72 -17.53
N PRO A 469 -11.55 -38.08 -18.32
CA PRO A 469 -12.30 -37.13 -19.13
C PRO A 469 -12.94 -35.99 -18.32
N ASP A 470 -13.38 -36.26 -17.10
CA ASP A 470 -14.06 -35.27 -16.26
C ASP A 470 -13.07 -34.21 -15.77
N PHE A 471 -11.85 -34.60 -15.41
CA PHE A 471 -10.78 -33.64 -15.08
C PHE A 471 -10.45 -32.66 -16.22
N ARG A 472 -10.61 -33.11 -17.47
CA ARG A 472 -10.33 -32.28 -18.65
C ARG A 472 -11.47 -31.31 -18.94
N THR A 473 -12.71 -31.73 -18.72
CA THR A 473 -13.91 -31.02 -19.19
C THR A 473 -14.68 -30.28 -18.11
N ASP A 474 -14.64 -30.75 -16.86
CA ASP A 474 -15.32 -30.15 -15.72
C ASP A 474 -14.34 -29.37 -14.81
N PRO A 475 -14.47 -28.03 -14.71
CA PRO A 475 -13.70 -27.21 -13.78
C PRO A 475 -13.81 -27.65 -12.32
N ALA A 476 -14.96 -28.14 -11.86
CA ALA A 476 -15.17 -28.55 -10.47
C ALA A 476 -14.43 -29.85 -10.17
N ALA A 477 -14.56 -30.87 -11.02
CA ALA A 477 -13.77 -32.10 -10.94
C ALA A 477 -12.26 -31.82 -11.01
N ARG A 478 -11.83 -30.89 -11.87
CA ARG A 478 -10.43 -30.44 -11.95
C ARG A 478 -9.95 -29.80 -10.66
N ALA A 479 -10.73 -28.89 -10.08
CA ALA A 479 -10.39 -28.22 -8.83
C ALA A 479 -10.26 -29.22 -7.66
N ALA A 480 -11.21 -30.15 -7.55
CA ALA A 480 -11.19 -31.21 -6.54
C ALA A 480 -9.96 -32.14 -6.72
N GLY A 481 -9.70 -32.60 -7.95
CA GLY A 481 -8.54 -33.44 -8.23
C GLY A 481 -7.20 -32.75 -7.93
N LEU A 482 -7.06 -31.46 -8.30
CA LEU A 482 -5.86 -30.70 -7.96
C LEU A 482 -5.72 -30.46 -6.44
N ALA A 483 -6.81 -30.36 -5.70
CA ALA A 483 -6.76 -30.28 -4.24
C ALA A 483 -6.20 -31.57 -3.61
N GLU A 484 -6.54 -32.73 -4.17
CA GLU A 484 -5.96 -34.02 -3.73
C GLU A 484 -4.45 -34.09 -4.02
N VAL A 485 -4.01 -33.62 -5.19
CA VAL A 485 -2.58 -33.55 -5.53
C VAL A 485 -1.83 -32.69 -4.51
N ARG A 486 -2.36 -31.51 -4.17
CA ARG A 486 -1.77 -30.63 -3.16
C ARG A 486 -1.74 -31.28 -1.78
N ALA A 487 -2.83 -31.93 -1.37
CA ALA A 487 -2.89 -32.62 -0.09
C ALA A 487 -1.83 -33.73 0.04
N LEU A 488 -1.52 -34.45 -1.04
CA LEU A 488 -0.44 -35.44 -1.05
C LEU A 488 0.93 -34.80 -0.81
N ILE A 489 1.21 -33.69 -1.50
CA ILE A 489 2.46 -32.92 -1.35
C ILE A 489 2.59 -32.39 0.08
N GLU A 490 1.52 -31.83 0.63
CA GLU A 490 1.46 -31.26 1.97
C GLU A 490 1.54 -32.32 3.08
N ALA A 491 1.03 -33.53 2.85
CA ALA A 491 1.07 -34.61 3.83
C ALA A 491 2.42 -35.34 3.87
N HIS A 492 3.15 -35.36 2.75
CA HIS A 492 4.45 -36.03 2.68
C HIS A 492 5.50 -35.24 3.48
N PRO A 493 6.28 -35.89 4.37
CA PRO A 493 7.38 -35.22 5.08
C PRO A 493 8.47 -34.79 4.10
N VAL A 494 9.15 -33.67 4.41
CA VAL A 494 10.33 -33.28 3.64
C VAL A 494 11.47 -34.26 3.94
N ASP A 495 12.33 -34.53 2.96
CA ASP A 495 13.53 -35.33 3.18
C ASP A 495 14.30 -34.83 4.43
N PRO A 496 14.56 -35.72 5.43
CA PRO A 496 15.11 -35.29 6.71
C PRO A 496 16.49 -34.63 6.60
N ASP A 497 17.33 -35.09 5.67
CA ASP A 497 18.69 -34.56 5.49
C ASP A 497 18.63 -33.17 4.86
N LEU A 498 17.80 -32.99 3.82
CA LEU A 498 17.52 -31.67 3.24
C LEU A 498 16.93 -30.73 4.28
N LEU A 499 15.92 -31.15 5.04
CA LEU A 499 15.27 -30.30 6.04
C LEU A 499 16.27 -29.83 7.10
N ALA A 500 17.15 -30.73 7.57
CA ALA A 500 18.22 -30.38 8.49
C ALA A 500 19.19 -29.35 7.89
N GLU A 501 19.55 -29.49 6.61
CA GLU A 501 20.40 -28.54 5.89
C GLU A 501 19.73 -27.15 5.78
N VAL A 502 18.46 -27.09 5.40
CA VAL A 502 17.71 -25.82 5.31
C VAL A 502 17.60 -25.14 6.67
N VAL A 503 17.25 -25.89 7.71
CA VAL A 503 17.17 -25.37 9.08
C VAL A 503 18.52 -24.83 9.55
N ALA A 504 19.61 -25.55 9.28
CA ALA A 504 20.96 -25.10 9.62
C ALA A 504 21.37 -23.83 8.85
N ALA A 505 21.01 -23.73 7.57
CA ALA A 505 21.26 -22.54 6.76
C ALA A 505 20.46 -21.33 7.27
N VAL A 506 19.19 -21.52 7.62
CA VAL A 506 18.34 -20.47 8.21
C VAL A 506 18.91 -20.01 9.55
N GLN A 507 19.27 -20.95 10.42
CA GLN A 507 19.85 -20.65 11.74
C GLN A 507 21.17 -19.88 11.60
N THR A 508 22.05 -20.31 10.69
CA THR A 508 23.37 -19.68 10.49
C THR A 508 23.25 -18.27 9.93
N ASN A 509 22.37 -18.04 8.96
CA ASN A 509 22.28 -16.76 8.25
C ASN A 509 21.35 -15.74 8.91
N TYR A 510 20.31 -16.21 9.60
CA TYR A 510 19.25 -15.33 10.12
C TYR A 510 18.99 -15.49 11.62
N GLY A 511 19.47 -16.57 12.25
CA GLY A 511 19.18 -16.87 13.65
C GLY A 511 17.77 -17.43 13.88
N PRO A 512 17.42 -17.75 15.14
CA PRO A 512 16.21 -18.51 15.43
C PRO A 512 14.92 -17.67 15.37
N SER A 513 15.03 -16.37 15.65
CA SER A 513 13.89 -15.47 15.89
C SER A 513 13.54 -14.57 14.70
N ARG A 514 14.25 -14.69 13.57
CA ARG A 514 13.92 -13.93 12.35
C ARG A 514 12.95 -14.71 11.47
N ARG A 515 11.88 -14.05 11.06
CA ARG A 515 10.96 -14.57 10.05
C ARG A 515 11.61 -14.51 8.66
N VAL A 516 11.79 -15.66 8.03
CA VAL A 516 12.35 -15.82 6.67
C VAL A 516 11.22 -16.06 5.68
N ARG A 517 11.31 -15.43 4.49
CA ARG A 517 10.31 -15.58 3.43
C ARG A 517 10.71 -16.68 2.45
N PHE A 518 9.87 -17.71 2.35
CA PHE A 518 9.95 -18.78 1.37
C PHE A 518 9.13 -18.37 0.15
N ARG A 519 9.77 -18.33 -1.02
CA ARG A 519 9.16 -17.90 -2.28
C ARG A 519 9.41 -18.95 -3.35
N SER A 520 8.39 -19.25 -4.14
CA SER A 520 8.54 -20.11 -5.31
C SER A 520 9.49 -19.46 -6.33
N SER A 521 10.33 -20.28 -6.97
CA SER A 521 11.15 -19.89 -8.11
C SER A 521 11.12 -21.04 -9.11
N SER A 522 10.24 -20.92 -10.12
CA SER A 522 10.12 -21.94 -11.16
C SER A 522 11.07 -21.65 -12.33
N ASN A 523 11.55 -22.70 -13.01
CA ASN A 523 12.28 -22.60 -14.27
C ASN A 523 11.36 -22.30 -15.48
N THR A 524 10.04 -22.21 -15.26
CA THR A 524 9.05 -21.82 -16.28
C THR A 524 8.85 -20.32 -16.39
N GLU A 525 9.11 -19.55 -15.32
CA GLU A 525 8.75 -18.12 -15.23
C GLU A 525 9.48 -17.21 -16.23
N ASP A 526 10.59 -17.68 -16.81
CA ASP A 526 11.37 -16.98 -17.85
C ASP A 526 11.19 -17.58 -19.25
N LEU A 527 10.25 -18.51 -19.43
CA LEU A 527 9.91 -18.98 -20.76
C LEU A 527 9.38 -17.80 -21.61
N PRO A 528 9.90 -17.60 -22.83
CA PRO A 528 9.43 -16.53 -23.70
C PRO A 528 7.90 -16.57 -23.86
N GLY A 529 7.22 -15.49 -23.49
CA GLY A 529 5.76 -15.38 -23.58
C GLY A 529 4.97 -16.00 -22.42
N PHE A 530 5.63 -16.55 -21.39
CA PHE A 530 5.00 -16.99 -20.16
C PHE A 530 5.28 -15.98 -19.03
N ASN A 531 4.26 -15.71 -18.19
CA ASN A 531 4.42 -14.90 -16.98
C ASN A 531 3.72 -15.60 -15.81
N GLY A 532 4.51 -16.00 -14.81
CA GLY A 532 4.02 -16.66 -13.60
C GLY A 532 3.82 -15.72 -12.39
N ALA A 533 3.78 -14.40 -12.60
CA ALA A 533 3.53 -13.45 -11.52
C ALA A 533 2.21 -13.77 -10.82
N GLY A 534 2.27 -13.89 -9.49
CA GLY A 534 1.10 -14.14 -8.65
C GLY A 534 0.59 -15.58 -8.60
N LEU A 535 1.15 -16.53 -9.36
CA LEU A 535 0.61 -17.89 -9.44
C LEU A 535 0.83 -18.75 -8.19
N TYR A 536 1.86 -18.42 -7.39
CA TYR A 536 2.41 -19.32 -6.40
C TYR A 536 2.51 -18.69 -5.02
N ALA A 537 2.46 -19.51 -3.98
CA ALA A 537 2.45 -19.07 -2.60
C ALA A 537 3.79 -18.44 -2.17
N SER A 538 3.71 -17.50 -1.23
CA SER A 538 4.87 -16.94 -0.54
C SER A 538 4.59 -16.86 0.96
N LEU A 539 5.37 -17.58 1.76
CA LEU A 539 5.10 -17.78 3.18
C LEU A 539 6.26 -17.28 4.03
N GLY A 540 5.95 -16.85 5.26
CA GLY A 540 6.96 -16.54 6.26
C GLY A 540 7.06 -17.68 7.27
N ALA A 541 8.27 -18.19 7.50
CA ALA A 541 8.56 -19.18 8.54
C ALA A 541 9.61 -18.67 9.52
N GLN A 542 9.59 -19.19 10.73
CA GLN A 542 10.51 -18.81 11.80
C GLN A 542 10.85 -20.07 12.61
N LEU A 543 12.13 -20.24 12.99
CA LEU A 543 12.59 -21.52 13.57
C LEU A 543 11.99 -21.81 14.95
N ASP A 544 11.71 -20.79 15.74
CA ASP A 544 11.10 -20.90 17.07
C ASP A 544 9.56 -20.78 17.06
N GLU A 545 8.92 -20.78 15.88
CA GLU A 545 7.46 -20.75 15.71
C GLU A 545 6.94 -22.08 15.13
N PRO A 546 6.51 -23.05 15.96
CA PRO A 546 6.13 -24.38 15.49
C PRO A 546 4.97 -24.38 14.49
N GLU A 547 4.02 -23.45 14.64
CA GLU A 547 2.86 -23.30 13.75
C GLU A 547 3.22 -22.80 12.35
N ARG A 548 4.42 -22.19 12.20
CA ARG A 548 4.96 -21.69 10.93
C ARG A 548 6.38 -22.20 10.72
N SER A 549 6.51 -23.52 10.79
CA SER A 549 7.79 -24.21 10.63
C SER A 549 8.35 -24.11 9.20
N VAL A 550 9.66 -24.27 9.07
CA VAL A 550 10.37 -24.34 7.77
C VAL A 550 9.80 -25.47 6.90
N GLU A 551 9.53 -26.63 7.49
CA GLU A 551 8.97 -27.77 6.76
C GLU A 551 7.57 -27.48 6.21
N ALA A 552 6.70 -26.86 7.01
CA ALA A 552 5.36 -26.47 6.56
C ALA A 552 5.44 -25.44 5.41
N ALA A 553 6.36 -24.47 5.50
CA ALA A 553 6.56 -23.50 4.44
C ALA A 553 7.08 -24.14 3.14
N LEU A 554 8.04 -25.07 3.21
CA LEU A 554 8.53 -25.81 2.05
C LEU A 554 7.41 -26.59 1.36
N ARG A 555 6.67 -27.40 2.12
CA ARG A 555 5.58 -28.22 1.59
C ARG A 555 4.48 -27.37 0.95
N THR A 556 4.12 -26.25 1.58
CA THR A 556 3.06 -25.37 1.03
C THR A 556 3.54 -24.62 -0.22
N VAL A 557 4.80 -24.15 -0.25
CA VAL A 557 5.36 -23.52 -1.47
C VAL A 557 5.43 -24.53 -2.61
N TRP A 558 5.90 -25.76 -2.34
CA TRP A 558 5.90 -26.83 -3.35
C TRP A 558 4.49 -27.20 -3.75
N ALA A 559 3.52 -27.31 -2.85
CA ALA A 559 2.13 -27.60 -3.22
C ALA A 559 1.46 -26.49 -4.05
N SER A 560 1.98 -25.27 -4.03
CA SER A 560 1.43 -24.17 -4.83
C SER A 560 1.84 -24.20 -6.30
N LEU A 561 2.96 -24.88 -6.64
CA LEU A 561 3.44 -25.07 -8.02
C LEU A 561 2.55 -26.03 -8.80
#